data_AF-A0A429DSF7-F1
#
_entry.id   AF-A0A429DSF7-F1
#
_cell.length_a   1.000
_cell.length_b   1.000
_cell.length_c   1.000
_cell.angle_alpha   90.00
_cell.angle_beta   90.00
_cell.angle_gamma   90.00
#
_symmetry.space_group_name_H-M   'P 1'
#
loop_
_entity.id
_entity.type
_entity.pdbx_description
1 polymer ?
#
loop_
_entity_poly.entity_id
_entity_poly.type
_entity_poly.pdbx_seq_one_letter_code
_entity_poly.pdbx_strand_id
1 'polypeptide(L)'
;MNHPDSTDSAAARLRQLNQYFREHPVTGPLEGHSPQAAAPAPLSLATLDHVTASINEVIKHTRSANPSAGRAPTRADAIYDWARQHTEHAPEAVQQRTAAIEYRQYLEHAIRAGDWRKVIRPQRCPECRTFGLMWQADTQRALCTNTRCVDRDGFSTTVTLARLAHQHVTAQKKLRQSRAT
;
A
#
# COMPACT_ATOMS: atom_id res chain seq x y z
N MET A 1 33.20 -25.87 -5.65
CA MET A 1 33.26 -24.81 -6.67
C MET A 1 32.29 -23.72 -6.23
N ASN A 2 32.83 -22.53 -5.93
CA ASN A 2 32.22 -21.48 -5.12
C ASN A 2 31.16 -20.66 -5.88
N HIS A 3 30.09 -20.31 -5.17
CA HIS A 3 28.98 -19.47 -5.63
C HIS A 3 29.33 -18.00 -5.38
N PRO A 4 29.35 -17.11 -6.39
CA PRO A 4 29.65 -15.70 -6.15
C PRO A 4 28.40 -14.95 -5.66
N ASP A 5 28.53 -14.42 -4.45
CA ASP A 5 27.94 -13.21 -3.88
C ASP A 5 26.64 -12.64 -4.49
N SER A 6 25.51 -13.08 -3.91
CA SER A 6 24.22 -12.38 -3.90
C SER A 6 24.26 -11.03 -3.12
N THR A 7 25.41 -10.73 -2.52
CA THR A 7 25.66 -9.61 -1.62
C THR A 7 25.95 -8.29 -2.36
N ASP A 8 26.23 -8.35 -3.67
CA ASP A 8 26.75 -7.21 -4.43
C ASP A 8 25.70 -6.43 -5.24
N SER A 9 24.48 -6.30 -4.69
CA SER A 9 23.46 -5.45 -5.30
C SER A 9 23.62 -3.99 -4.84
N ALA A 10 23.37 -3.03 -5.73
CA ALA A 10 23.36 -1.60 -5.39
C ALA A 10 22.42 -1.28 -4.21
N ALA A 11 21.30 -2.01 -4.10
CA ALA A 11 20.36 -1.90 -3.00
C ALA A 11 20.92 -2.43 -1.66
N ALA A 12 21.78 -3.46 -1.68
CA ALA A 12 22.48 -3.92 -0.47
C ALA A 12 23.52 -2.91 0.01
N ARG A 13 24.33 -2.37 -0.92
CA ARG A 13 25.33 -1.33 -0.60
C ARG A 13 24.69 -0.04 -0.07
N LEU A 14 23.55 0.38 -0.62
CA LEU A 14 22.81 1.55 -0.12
C LEU A 14 22.22 1.33 1.28
N ARG A 15 21.76 0.11 1.60
CA ARG A 15 21.30 -0.23 2.96
C ARG A 15 22.45 -0.16 3.96
N GLN A 16 23.61 -0.69 3.60
CA GLN A 16 24.81 -0.65 4.44
C GLN A 16 25.29 0.79 4.71
N LEU A 17 25.30 1.65 3.68
CA LEU A 17 25.64 3.06 3.83
C LEU A 17 24.65 3.80 4.74
N ASN A 18 23.34 3.55 4.59
CA ASN A 18 22.33 4.18 5.45
C ASN A 18 22.49 3.76 6.92
N GLN A 19 22.74 2.47 7.17
CA GLN A 19 23.04 1.96 8.51
C GLN A 19 24.28 2.66 9.10
N TYR A 20 25.36 2.77 8.33
CA TYR A 20 26.59 3.44 8.76
C TYR A 20 26.37 4.90 9.19
N PHE A 21 25.62 5.68 8.40
CA PHE A 21 25.34 7.08 8.73
C PHE A 21 24.38 7.28 9.90
N ARG A 22 23.55 6.28 10.21
CA ARG A 22 22.72 6.29 11.43
C ARG A 22 23.55 6.01 12.68
N GLU A 23 24.53 5.11 12.57
CA GLU A 23 25.43 4.73 13.66
C GLU A 23 26.52 5.77 13.90
N HIS A 24 26.94 6.51 12.86
CA HIS A 24 27.99 7.53 12.91
C HIS A 24 27.45 8.88 12.40
N PRO A 25 26.64 9.60 13.20
CA PRO A 25 26.14 10.90 12.82
C PRO A 25 27.31 11.88 12.68
N VAL A 26 27.36 12.63 11.57
CA VAL A 26 28.40 13.63 11.31
C VAL A 26 28.21 14.82 12.27
N THR A 27 29.02 14.87 13.32
CA THR A 27 28.99 15.89 14.38
C THR A 27 30.08 16.96 14.19
N GLY A 28 30.16 17.52 12.98
CA GLY A 28 31.03 18.66 12.67
C GLY A 28 30.30 20.01 12.80
N PRO A 29 31.00 21.13 13.07
CA PRO A 29 30.40 22.46 13.09
C PRO A 29 29.83 22.82 11.70
N LEU A 30 28.52 23.03 11.61
CA LEU A 30 27.83 23.51 10.41
C LEU A 30 27.84 25.05 10.44
N GLU A 31 28.92 25.66 9.97
CA GLU A 31 28.92 27.10 9.69
C GLU A 31 27.95 27.40 8.52
N GLY A 32 26.97 28.26 8.77
CA GLY A 32 26.49 29.24 7.79
C GLY A 32 25.57 28.81 6.65
N HIS A 33 25.20 27.53 6.52
CA HIS A 33 24.22 27.11 5.52
C HIS A 33 22.96 26.57 6.19
N SER A 34 21.84 27.30 6.07
CA SER A 34 20.52 26.67 6.18
C SER A 34 20.56 25.45 5.27
N PRO A 35 20.28 24.24 5.78
CA PRO A 35 20.21 23.07 4.92
C PRO A 35 19.08 23.34 3.93
N GLN A 36 19.43 23.74 2.71
CA GLN A 36 18.56 23.50 1.57
C GLN A 36 18.24 22.02 1.69
N ALA A 37 16.97 21.72 2.00
CA ALA A 37 16.48 20.36 2.11
C ALA A 37 17.01 19.61 0.90
N ALA A 38 17.99 18.73 1.14
CA ALA A 38 18.61 17.96 0.09
C ALA A 38 17.48 17.38 -0.75
N ALA A 39 17.53 17.58 -2.08
CA ALA A 39 16.56 16.99 -2.97
C ALA A 39 16.38 15.53 -2.51
N PRO A 40 15.15 15.12 -2.12
CA PRO A 40 14.95 13.82 -1.50
C PRO A 40 15.58 12.81 -2.43
N ALA A 41 16.38 11.88 -1.88
CA ALA A 41 17.02 10.84 -2.66
C ALA A 41 16.01 10.31 -3.68
N PRO A 42 16.37 10.18 -4.98
CA PRO A 42 15.41 9.95 -6.06
C PRO A 42 14.53 8.70 -5.85
N LEU A 43 14.92 7.83 -4.91
CA LEU A 43 14.10 6.76 -4.38
C LEU A 43 14.31 6.59 -2.87
N SER A 44 13.22 6.68 -2.10
CA SER A 44 13.22 6.31 -0.68
C SER A 44 13.35 4.79 -0.52
N LEU A 45 14.32 4.33 0.29
CA LEU A 45 14.48 2.90 0.61
C LEU A 45 13.21 2.33 1.25
N ALA A 46 12.51 3.10 2.08
CA ALA A 46 11.24 2.68 2.67
C ALA A 46 10.13 2.48 1.62
N THR A 47 10.21 3.17 0.48
CA THR A 47 9.31 2.95 -0.65
C THR A 47 9.66 1.64 -1.37
N LEU A 48 10.95 1.35 -1.58
CA LEU A 48 11.39 0.06 -2.15
C LEU A 48 10.98 -1.13 -1.28
N ASP A 49 11.19 -1.03 0.03
CA ASP A 49 10.80 -2.07 0.98
C ASP A 49 9.29 -2.29 0.96
N HIS A 50 8.52 -1.20 0.89
CA HIS A 50 7.07 -1.28 0.76
C HIS A 50 6.63 -1.95 -0.54
N VAL A 51 7.19 -1.58 -1.69
CA VAL A 51 6.88 -2.22 -2.99
C VAL A 51 7.20 -3.71 -2.94
N THR A 52 8.34 -4.09 -2.38
CA THR A 52 8.74 -5.49 -2.23
C THR A 52 7.77 -6.26 -1.32
N ALA A 53 7.36 -5.66 -0.20
CA ALA A 53 6.38 -6.25 0.71
C ALA A 53 5.01 -6.43 0.04
N SER A 54 4.54 -5.43 -0.73
CA SER A 54 3.28 -5.49 -1.48
C SER A 54 3.28 -6.62 -2.52
N ILE A 55 4.37 -6.76 -3.28
CA ILE A 55 4.54 -7.86 -4.25
C ILE A 55 4.51 -9.22 -3.54
N ASN A 56 5.27 -9.37 -2.46
CA ASN A 56 5.32 -10.63 -1.71
C ASN A 56 3.97 -11.01 -1.12
N GLU A 57 3.17 -10.04 -0.68
CA GLU A 57 1.81 -10.28 -0.20
C GLU A 57 0.92 -10.85 -1.31
N VAL A 58 0.95 -10.27 -2.50
CA VAL A 58 0.17 -10.72 -3.66
C VAL A 58 0.59 -12.14 -4.08
N ILE A 59 1.90 -12.41 -4.14
CA ILE A 59 2.44 -13.74 -4.46
C ILE A 59 1.99 -14.77 -3.42
N LYS A 60 2.13 -14.45 -2.14
CA LYS A 60 1.74 -15.33 -1.04
C LYS A 60 0.24 -15.64 -1.08
N HIS A 61 -0.60 -14.62 -1.30
CA HIS A 61 -2.04 -14.81 -1.40
C HIS A 61 -2.41 -15.69 -2.60
N THR A 62 -1.85 -15.38 -3.78
CA THR A 62 -2.10 -16.12 -5.02
C THR A 62 -1.70 -17.58 -4.90
N ARG A 63 -0.51 -17.88 -4.35
CA ARG A 63 -0.06 -19.27 -4.14
C ARG A 63 -0.86 -20.01 -3.07
N SER A 64 -1.36 -19.30 -2.07
CA SER A 64 -2.27 -19.89 -1.08
C SER A 64 -3.62 -20.25 -1.69
N ALA A 65 -4.09 -19.50 -2.68
CA ALA A 65 -5.33 -19.76 -3.40
C ALA A 65 -5.17 -20.81 -4.51
N ASN A 66 -4.03 -20.79 -5.19
CA ASN A 66 -3.66 -21.68 -6.27
C ASN A 66 -2.21 -22.15 -6.07
N PRO A 67 -1.99 -23.30 -5.41
CA PRO A 67 -0.65 -23.83 -5.18
C PRO A 67 0.13 -24.15 -6.46
N SER A 68 -0.57 -24.37 -7.58
CA SER A 68 0.01 -24.63 -8.90
C SER A 68 0.36 -23.35 -9.68
N ALA A 69 0.17 -22.17 -9.09
CA ALA A 69 0.48 -20.91 -9.74
C ALA A 69 1.95 -20.88 -10.18
N GLY A 70 2.18 -20.55 -11.45
CA GLY A 70 3.52 -20.54 -12.04
C GLY A 70 4.46 -19.49 -11.43
N ARG A 71 5.61 -19.29 -12.07
CA ARG A 71 6.56 -18.27 -11.62
C ARG A 71 5.91 -16.88 -11.70
N ALA A 72 5.96 -16.15 -10.58
CA ALA A 72 5.52 -14.76 -10.55
C ALA A 72 6.39 -13.90 -11.48
N PRO A 73 5.82 -12.88 -12.15
CA PRO A 73 6.55 -12.01 -13.04
C PRO A 73 7.64 -11.24 -12.29
N THR A 74 8.73 -10.92 -13.01
CA THR A 74 9.83 -10.10 -12.46
C THR A 74 9.51 -8.61 -12.46
N ARG A 75 8.58 -8.17 -13.33
CA ARG A 75 8.14 -6.77 -13.39
C ARG A 75 7.00 -6.53 -12.41
N ALA A 76 7.10 -5.42 -11.67
CA ALA A 76 6.12 -5.06 -10.65
C ALA A 76 4.74 -4.69 -11.22
N ASP A 77 4.68 -4.12 -12.43
CA ASP A 77 3.44 -3.74 -13.10
C ASP A 77 2.56 -4.94 -13.46
N ALA A 78 3.18 -6.07 -13.81
CA ALA A 78 2.47 -7.29 -14.20
C ALA A 78 1.95 -8.14 -13.03
N ILE A 79 2.26 -7.78 -11.77
CA ILE A 79 1.99 -8.67 -10.62
C ILE A 79 0.49 -8.86 -10.36
N TYR A 80 -0.30 -7.79 -10.50
CA TYR A 80 -1.74 -7.84 -10.26
C TYR A 80 -2.46 -8.59 -11.38
N ASP A 81 -2.04 -8.41 -12.63
CA ASP A 81 -2.56 -9.19 -13.77
C ASP A 81 -2.28 -10.69 -13.59
N TRP A 82 -1.06 -11.04 -13.21
CA TRP A 82 -0.69 -12.41 -12.90
C TRP A 82 -1.56 -12.99 -11.77
N ALA A 83 -1.77 -12.24 -10.69
CA ALA A 83 -2.60 -12.67 -9.57
C ALA A 83 -4.06 -12.90 -9.99
N ARG A 84 -4.64 -11.99 -10.79
CA ARG A 84 -6.01 -12.12 -11.32
C ARG A 84 -6.16 -13.37 -12.19
N GLN A 85 -5.24 -13.59 -13.14
CA GLN A 85 -5.27 -14.78 -14.00
C GLN A 85 -5.18 -16.08 -13.20
N HIS A 86 -4.32 -16.14 -12.17
CA HIS A 86 -4.12 -17.36 -11.39
C HIS A 86 -5.16 -17.58 -10.28
N THR A 87 -6.04 -16.61 -10.04
CA THR A 87 -7.15 -16.71 -9.06
C THR A 87 -8.54 -16.66 -9.71
N GLU A 88 -8.64 -16.56 -11.03
CA GLU A 88 -9.91 -16.49 -11.77
C GLU A 88 -10.81 -17.71 -11.50
N HIS A 89 -10.22 -18.89 -11.38
CA HIS A 89 -10.97 -20.13 -11.09
C HIS A 89 -11.22 -20.36 -9.60
N ALA A 90 -10.66 -19.53 -8.72
CA ALA A 90 -10.81 -19.68 -7.28
C ALA A 90 -12.24 -19.32 -6.84
N PRO A 91 -12.68 -19.77 -5.64
CA PRO A 91 -13.98 -19.37 -5.10
C PRO A 91 -14.15 -17.85 -5.05
N GLU A 92 -15.39 -17.39 -5.18
CA GLU A 92 -15.70 -15.97 -5.30
C GLU A 92 -15.15 -15.11 -4.14
N ALA A 93 -15.15 -15.65 -2.92
CA ALA A 93 -14.57 -14.98 -1.75
C ALA A 93 -13.05 -14.72 -1.90
N VAL A 94 -12.33 -15.62 -2.58
CA VAL A 94 -10.89 -15.48 -2.86
C VAL A 94 -10.65 -14.43 -3.94
N GLN A 95 -11.49 -14.40 -4.99
CA GLN A 95 -11.44 -13.37 -6.02
C GLN A 95 -11.71 -11.98 -5.42
N GLN A 96 -12.72 -11.87 -4.56
CA GLN A 96 -13.02 -10.63 -3.83
C GLN A 96 -11.85 -10.20 -2.94
N ARG A 97 -11.21 -11.14 -2.25
CA ARG A 97 -10.04 -10.85 -1.42
C ARG A 97 -8.86 -10.36 -2.26
N THR A 98 -8.63 -10.96 -3.42
CA THR A 98 -7.58 -10.55 -4.37
C THR A 98 -7.81 -9.11 -4.83
N ALA A 99 -9.03 -8.79 -5.27
CA ALA A 99 -9.40 -7.43 -5.66
C ALA A 99 -9.29 -6.43 -4.49
N ALA A 100 -9.60 -6.85 -3.26
CA ALA A 100 -9.45 -6.00 -2.08
C ALA A 100 -7.98 -5.73 -1.73
N ILE A 101 -7.08 -6.70 -1.92
CA ILE A 101 -5.63 -6.50 -1.76
C ILE A 101 -5.12 -5.51 -2.80
N GLU A 102 -5.44 -5.73 -4.08
CA GLU A 102 -5.05 -4.84 -5.20
C GLU A 102 -5.48 -3.39 -4.92
N TYR A 103 -6.76 -3.19 -4.60
CA TYR A 103 -7.28 -1.85 -4.35
C TYR A 103 -6.71 -1.21 -3.06
N ARG A 104 -6.47 -2.00 -2.00
CA ARG A 104 -5.80 -1.48 -0.79
C ARG A 104 -4.39 -1.01 -1.12
N GLN A 105 -3.60 -1.81 -1.84
CA GLN A 105 -2.23 -1.46 -2.22
C GLN A 105 -2.20 -0.23 -3.14
N TYR A 106 -3.18 -0.09 -4.05
CA TYR A 106 -3.38 1.16 -4.81
C TYR A 106 -3.56 2.39 -3.90
N LEU A 107 -4.41 2.30 -2.86
CA LEU A 107 -4.58 3.40 -1.89
C LEU A 107 -3.28 3.71 -1.15
N GLU A 108 -2.58 2.68 -0.69
CA GLU A 108 -1.29 2.82 0.03
C GLU A 108 -0.24 3.51 -0.83
N HIS A 109 -0.12 3.10 -2.10
CA HIS A 109 0.82 3.70 -3.05
C HIS A 109 0.47 5.17 -3.34
N ALA A 110 -0.81 5.48 -3.58
CA ALA A 110 -1.25 6.85 -3.81
C ALA A 110 -1.04 7.75 -2.59
N ILE A 111 -1.27 7.25 -1.37
CA ILE A 111 -0.98 7.98 -0.13
C ILE A 111 0.52 8.28 -0.02
N ARG A 112 1.38 7.28 -0.29
CA ARG A 112 2.83 7.45 -0.28
C ARG A 112 3.33 8.43 -1.34
N ALA A 113 2.65 8.51 -2.48
CA ALA A 113 2.92 9.50 -3.53
C ALA A 113 2.42 10.91 -3.17
N GLY A 114 1.72 11.10 -2.04
CA GLY A 114 1.14 12.38 -1.62
C GLY A 114 -0.25 12.66 -2.18
N ASP A 115 -0.82 11.75 -2.98
CA ASP A 115 -2.12 11.88 -3.65
C ASP A 115 -3.31 11.44 -2.78
N TRP A 116 -3.16 11.38 -1.46
CA TRP A 116 -4.20 10.93 -0.54
C TRP A 116 -5.53 11.69 -0.73
N ARG A 117 -5.49 12.98 -1.06
CA ARG A 117 -6.69 13.80 -1.31
C ARG A 117 -7.50 13.29 -2.50
N LYS A 118 -6.84 12.75 -3.52
CA LYS A 118 -7.50 12.23 -4.73
C LYS A 118 -8.09 10.85 -4.50
N VAL A 119 -7.49 10.02 -3.65
CA VAL A 119 -7.93 8.63 -3.47
C VAL A 119 -8.84 8.41 -2.25
N ILE A 120 -8.65 9.16 -1.16
CA ILE A 120 -9.44 9.01 0.07
C ILE A 120 -10.69 9.88 0.08
N ARG A 121 -10.59 11.17 -0.30
CA ARG A 121 -11.72 12.11 -0.23
C ARG A 121 -12.96 11.67 -1.01
N PRO A 122 -12.83 11.04 -2.20
CA PRO A 122 -13.99 10.54 -2.95
C PRO A 122 -14.64 9.30 -2.33
N GLN A 123 -13.97 8.62 -1.39
CA GLN A 123 -14.55 7.45 -0.73
C GLN A 123 -15.67 7.90 0.22
N ARG A 124 -16.74 7.11 0.24
CA ARG A 124 -17.81 7.29 1.22
C ARG A 124 -17.41 6.65 2.54
N CYS A 125 -17.79 7.28 3.65
CA CYS A 125 -17.62 6.68 4.95
C CYS A 125 -18.38 5.33 5.03
N PRO A 126 -17.74 4.24 5.47
CA PRO A 126 -18.37 2.96 5.75
C PRO A 126 -19.63 3.00 6.61
N GLU A 127 -19.65 3.90 7.60
CA GLU A 127 -20.69 3.94 8.63
C GLU A 127 -21.83 4.85 8.19
N CYS A 128 -21.56 6.15 8.06
CA CYS A 128 -22.60 7.14 7.76
C CYS A 128 -22.82 7.40 6.27
N ARG A 129 -22.04 6.77 5.38
CA ARG A 129 -22.10 6.91 3.91
C ARG A 129 -21.89 8.32 3.36
N THR A 130 -21.53 9.29 4.19
CA THR A 130 -21.22 10.65 3.75
C THR A 130 -19.84 10.72 3.10
N PHE A 131 -19.65 11.70 2.22
CA PHE A 131 -18.32 12.09 1.76
C PHE A 131 -17.64 12.94 2.84
N GLY A 132 -16.30 13.03 2.79
CA GLY A 132 -15.51 13.73 3.81
C GLY A 132 -14.64 12.80 4.63
N LEU A 133 -14.03 11.80 4.01
CA LEU A 133 -12.92 11.09 4.63
C LEU A 133 -11.65 11.92 4.48
N MET A 134 -10.91 12.07 5.58
CA MET A 134 -9.60 12.71 5.62
C MET A 134 -8.55 11.68 6.04
N TRP A 135 -7.40 11.67 5.37
CA TRP A 135 -6.31 10.79 5.76
C TRP A 135 -5.53 11.39 6.94
N GLN A 136 -5.36 10.61 8.01
CA GLN A 136 -4.49 10.92 9.13
C GLN A 136 -3.19 10.12 8.98
N ALA A 137 -2.09 10.82 8.71
CA ALA A 137 -0.78 10.19 8.49
C ALA A 137 -0.26 9.49 9.76
N ASP A 138 -0.48 10.09 10.94
CA ASP A 138 0.05 9.60 12.21
C ASP A 138 -0.56 8.24 12.61
N THR A 139 -1.86 8.08 12.36
CA THR A 139 -2.59 6.85 12.72
C THR A 139 -2.74 5.88 11.56
N GLN A 140 -2.30 6.27 10.35
CA GLN A 140 -2.50 5.52 9.09
C GLN A 140 -3.98 5.11 8.89
N ARG A 141 -4.91 6.03 9.17
CA ARG A 141 -6.35 5.80 9.09
C ARG A 141 -7.07 6.94 8.37
N ALA A 142 -8.20 6.62 7.77
CA ALA A 142 -9.14 7.60 7.25
C ALA A 142 -10.14 7.99 8.35
N LEU A 143 -10.16 9.27 8.72
CA LEU A 143 -11.09 9.86 9.66
C LEU A 143 -12.34 10.37 8.93
N CYS A 144 -13.53 10.08 9.44
CA CYS A 144 -14.74 10.74 8.99
C CYS A 144 -14.83 12.17 9.57
N THR A 145 -14.92 13.18 8.71
CA THR A 145 -15.08 14.58 9.15
C THR A 145 -16.52 14.94 9.48
N ASN A 146 -17.47 14.01 9.33
CA ASN A 146 -18.85 14.21 9.74
C ASN A 146 -18.92 14.11 11.27
N THR A 147 -19.20 15.23 11.93
CA THR A 147 -19.28 15.34 13.40
C THR A 147 -20.37 14.48 14.03
N ARG A 148 -21.33 13.99 13.23
CA ARG A 148 -22.36 13.04 13.67
C ARG A 148 -21.92 11.57 13.58
N CYS A 149 -20.82 11.30 12.88
CA CYS A 149 -20.27 9.96 12.71
C CYS A 149 -19.19 9.73 13.78
N VAL A 150 -19.65 9.41 14.98
CA VAL A 150 -18.79 9.13 16.13
C VAL A 150 -18.86 7.67 16.55
N ASP A 151 -17.80 7.19 17.18
CA ASP A 151 -17.77 5.90 17.85
C ASP A 151 -18.50 5.96 19.21
N ARG A 152 -18.46 4.85 19.95
CA ARG A 152 -19.15 4.72 21.25
C ARG A 152 -18.61 5.69 22.31
N ASP A 153 -17.37 6.11 22.16
CA ASP A 153 -16.67 7.00 23.08
C ASP A 153 -16.80 8.48 22.65
N GLY A 154 -17.52 8.75 21.56
CA GLY A 154 -17.76 10.09 21.04
C GLY A 154 -16.66 10.62 20.12
N PHE A 155 -15.64 9.81 19.79
CA PHE A 155 -14.59 10.20 18.84
C PHE A 155 -15.06 10.00 17.41
N SER A 156 -14.57 10.84 16.49
CA SER A 156 -14.88 10.68 15.06
C SER A 156 -14.46 9.30 14.55
N THR A 157 -15.34 8.62 13.83
CA THR A 157 -15.08 7.26 13.35
C THR A 157 -13.83 7.22 12.46
N THR A 158 -12.89 6.33 12.79
CA THR A 158 -11.72 6.03 11.95
C THR A 158 -11.91 4.73 11.19
N VAL A 159 -11.30 4.66 10.01
CA VAL A 159 -11.46 3.55 9.06
C VAL A 159 -10.08 3.16 8.53
N THR A 160 -9.82 1.85 8.50
CA THR A 160 -8.59 1.31 7.90
C THR A 160 -8.70 1.23 6.38
N LEU A 161 -7.56 1.30 5.68
CA LEU A 161 -7.52 1.13 4.22
C LEU A 161 -8.08 -0.23 3.78
N ALA A 162 -7.83 -1.29 4.55
CA ALA A 162 -8.39 -2.62 4.28
C ALA A 162 -9.92 -2.60 4.29
N ARG A 163 -10.54 -1.91 5.25
CA ARG A 163 -11.99 -1.78 5.32
C ARG A 163 -12.54 -0.97 4.15
N LEU A 164 -11.89 0.14 3.79
CA LEU A 164 -12.26 0.94 2.61
C LEU A 164 -12.17 0.11 1.33
N ALA A 165 -11.10 -0.66 1.16
CA ALA A 165 -10.91 -1.50 -0.01
C ALA A 165 -11.97 -2.59 -0.13
N HIS A 166 -12.24 -3.30 0.96
CA HIS A 166 -13.30 -4.30 0.99
C HIS A 166 -14.66 -3.72 0.61
N GLN A 167 -15.01 -2.55 1.16
CA GLN A 167 -16.27 -1.90 0.83
C GLN A 167 -16.34 -1.42 -0.62
N HIS A 168 -15.23 -0.88 -1.14
CA HIS A 168 -15.14 -0.45 -2.53
C HIS A 168 -15.40 -1.60 -3.50
N VAL A 169 -14.70 -2.73 -3.30
CA VAL A 169 -14.85 -3.93 -4.13
C VAL A 169 -16.26 -4.50 -4.01
N THR A 170 -16.80 -4.56 -2.80
CA THR A 170 -18.18 -5.02 -2.56
C THR A 170 -19.20 -4.14 -3.28
N ALA A 171 -19.04 -2.81 -3.22
CA ALA A 171 -19.92 -1.86 -3.89
C ALA A 171 -19.83 -1.97 -5.41
N GLN A 172 -18.63 -2.06 -5.97
CA GLN A 172 -18.45 -2.25 -7.42
C GLN A 172 -19.12 -3.54 -7.92
N LYS A 173 -18.96 -4.64 -7.17
CA LYS A 173 -19.58 -5.91 -7.53
C LYS A 173 -21.10 -5.83 -7.55
N LYS A 174 -21.71 -5.21 -6.52
CA LYS A 174 -23.17 -4.98 -6.46
C LYS A 174 -23.66 -4.16 -7.66
N LEU A 175 -22.92 -3.12 -8.04
CA LEU A 175 -23.25 -2.28 -9.20
C LEU A 175 -23.14 -3.04 -10.54
N ARG A 176 -22.18 -3.97 -10.67
CA ARG A 176 -22.07 -4.83 -11.87
C ARG A 176 -23.24 -5.81 -11.94
N GLN A 177 -23.60 -6.43 -10.82
CA GLN A 177 -24.74 -7.35 -10.76
C GLN A 177 -26.06 -6.66 -11.11
N SER A 178 -26.32 -5.47 -10.56
CA SER A 178 -27.56 -4.72 -10.83
C SER A 178 -27.67 -4.19 -12.26
N ARG A 179 -26.56 -4.14 -13.02
CA ARG A 179 -26.56 -3.72 -14.44
C ARG A 179 -26.75 -4.90 -15.40
N ALA A 180 -26.51 -6.11 -14.93
CA ALA A 180 -26.66 -7.34 -15.71
C ALA A 180 -28.07 -7.94 -15.59
N THR A 181 -28.82 -7.54 -14.56
CA THR A 181 -30.26 -7.81 -14.36
C THR A 181 -31.10 -6.71 -14.99
#